data_AF-A0A1T5HUG6-F1
#
_entry.id   AF-A0A1T5HUG6-F1
#
_cell.length_a   1.000
_cell.length_b   1.000
_cell.length_c   1.000
_cell.angle_alpha   90.00
_cell.angle_beta   90.00
_cell.angle_gamma   90.00
#
_symmetry.space_group_name_H-M   'P 1'
#
loop_
_entity.id
_entity.type
_entity.pdbx_description
1 polymer ?
#
loop_
_entity_poly.entity_id
_entity_poly.type
_entity_poly.pdbx_seq_one_letter_code
_entity_poly.pdbx_strand_id
1 'polypeptide(L)' 'MEIKILKPRKALNKAFLKVKPNRTEIECFKTNLTQLLDRINDIESEEFHKNLVSDFF' A
#
# COMPACT_ATOMS: atom_id res chain seq x y z
N MET A 1 -0.94 -18.76 -12.29
CA MET A 1 0.02 -17.74 -11.82
C MET A 1 0.84 -18.37 -10.69
N GLU A 2 2.16 -18.44 -10.81
CA GLU A 2 3.00 -18.82 -9.67
C GLU A 2 3.23 -17.59 -8.79
N ILE A 3 2.80 -17.66 -7.53
CA ILE A 3 2.98 -16.56 -6.57
C ILE A 3 4.40 -16.65 -6.00
N LYS A 4 5.25 -15.69 -6.37
CA LYS A 4 6.61 -15.60 -5.85
C LYS A 4 6.63 -14.85 -4.52
N ILE A 5 6.61 -15.59 -3.41
CA ILE A 5 6.68 -15.01 -2.07
C ILE A 5 8.12 -14.52 -1.80
N LEU A 6 8.28 -13.20 -1.63
CA LEU A 6 9.54 -12.57 -1.26
C LEU A 6 9.59 -12.31 0.24
N LYS A 7 10.77 -12.46 0.85
CA LYS A 7 11.00 -11.99 2.22
C LYS A 7 10.88 -10.46 2.26
N PRO A 8 10.37 -9.83 3.33
CA PRO A 8 10.17 -8.38 3.41
C PRO A 8 11.41 -7.56 3.02
N ARG A 9 12.59 -7.94 3.52
CA ARG A 9 13.86 -7.27 3.17
C ARG A 9 14.24 -7.35 1.69
N LYS A 10 13.81 -8.41 0.98
CA LYS A 10 14.06 -8.58 -0.46
C LYS A 10 13.03 -7.86 -1.32
N ALA A 11 11.82 -7.62 -0.78
CA ALA A 11 10.76 -6.89 -1.48
C ALA A 11 10.97 -5.37 -1.47
N LEU A 12 11.71 -4.85 -0.48
CA LEU A 12 12.04 -3.42 -0.38
C LEU A 12 13.16 -3.02 -1.35
N ASN A 13 13.04 -1.84 -1.96
CA ASN A 13 14.15 -1.21 -2.67
C ASN A 13 15.33 -0.96 -1.71
N LYS A 14 16.56 -1.21 -2.17
CA LYS A 14 17.80 -1.06 -1.38
C LYS A 14 17.94 0.33 -0.75
N ALA A 15 17.40 1.39 -1.37
CA ALA A 15 17.41 2.73 -0.79
C ALA A 15 16.64 2.81 0.53
N PHE A 16 15.47 2.16 0.63
CA PHE A 16 14.64 2.17 1.84
C PHE A 16 15.26 1.37 3.00
N LEU A 17 16.16 0.42 2.72
CA LEU A 17 16.89 -0.30 3.78
C LEU A 17 17.85 0.60 4.56
N LYS A 18 18.21 1.77 4.01
CA LYS A 18 19.10 2.76 4.63
C LYS A 18 18.35 3.86 5.38
N VAL A 19 17.03 3.93 5.23
CA VAL A 19 16.19 4.95 5.86
C VAL A 19 15.52 4.34 7.09
N LYS A 20 15.65 5.01 8.24
CA LYS A 20 14.95 4.59 9.45
C LYS A 20 13.46 4.93 9.28
N PRO A 21 12.54 3.99 9.57
CA PRO A 21 11.12 4.29 9.48
C PRO A 21 10.73 5.38 10.49
N ASN A 22 9.97 6.37 10.05
CA ASN A 22 9.39 7.40 10.90
C ASN A 22 8.04 6.91 11.45
N ARG A 23 7.80 7.08 12.75
CA ARG A 23 6.53 6.67 13.38
C ARG A 23 5.34 7.39 12.75
N THR A 24 5.48 8.68 12.44
CA THR A 24 4.39 9.46 11.82
C THR A 24 4.05 8.95 10.43
N GLU A 25 5.05 8.58 9.63
CA GLU A 25 4.84 7.98 8.30
C GLU A 25 4.17 6.61 8.40
N ILE A 26 4.54 5.80 9.39
CA ILE A 26 3.89 4.51 9.65
C ILE A 26 2.40 4.69 10.01
N GLU A 27 2.07 5.63 10.89
CA GLU A 27 0.67 5.86 11.28
C GLU A 27 -0.15 6.47 10.14
N CYS A 28 0.44 7.34 9.33
CA CYS A 28 -0.17 7.84 8.11
C CYS A 28 -0.47 6.70 7.13
N PHE A 29 0.52 5.84 6.84
CA PHE A 29 0.35 4.67 5.99
C PHE A 29 -0.77 3.75 6.47
N LYS A 30 -0.82 3.46 7.78
CA LYS A 30 -1.90 2.64 8.37
C LYS A 30 -3.27 3.28 8.16
N THR A 31 -3.38 4.59 8.39
CA THR A 31 -4.64 5.32 8.25
C THR A 31 -5.13 5.24 6.81
N ASN A 32 -4.27 5.51 5.82
CA ASN A 32 -4.61 5.42 4.41
C ASN A 32 -4.98 3.99 4.00
N LEU A 33 -4.28 2.98 4.55
CA LEU A 33 -4.57 1.58 4.25
C LEU A 33 -5.93 1.15 4.78
N THR A 34 -6.26 1.52 6.02
CA THR A 34 -7.60 1.26 6.58
C THR A 34 -8.67 1.90 5.71
N GLN A 35 -8.50 3.18 5.33
CA GLN A 35 -9.46 3.88 4.47
C GLN A 35 -9.62 3.22 3.10
N LEU A 36 -8.53 2.76 2.48
CA LEU A 36 -8.59 2.04 1.21
C LEU A 36 -9.40 0.75 1.36
N LEU A 37 -9.11 -0.05 2.39
CA LEU A 37 -9.81 -1.32 2.64
C LEU A 37 -11.30 -1.12 2.96
N ASP A 38 -11.64 -0.06 3.69
CA ASP A 38 -13.03 0.29 4.01
C ASP A 38 -13.83 0.75 2.77
N ARG A 39 -13.15 1.28 1.75
CA ARG A 39 -13.78 1.85 0.53
C ARG A 39 -13.81 0.88 -0.66
N ILE A 40 -13.01 -0.18 -0.65
CA ILE A 40 -13.01 -1.17 -1.76
C ILE A 40 -14.37 -1.87 -1.82
N ASN A 41 -14.95 -1.90 -3.03
CA ASN A 41 -16.25 -2.49 -3.31
C ASN A 41 -16.23 -3.11 -4.72
N ASP A 42 -16.53 -4.40 -4.82
CA ASP A 42 -16.45 -5.18 -6.07
C ASP A 42 -17.53 -4.81 -7.11
N ILE A 43 -18.54 -4.02 -6.71
CA ILE A 43 -19.61 -3.54 -7.61
C ILE A 43 -19.20 -2.27 -8.36
N GLU A 44 -18.19 -1.56 -7.85
CA GLU A 44 -17.76 -0.28 -8.41
C GLU A 44 -16.96 -0.41 -9.71
N SER A 45 -16.90 0.69 -10.45
CA SER A 45 -16.20 0.73 -11.74
C SER A 45 -14.68 0.65 -11.60
N GLU A 46 -13.99 0.21 -12.65
CA GLU A 46 -12.52 0.24 -12.75
C GLU A 46 -11.97 1.64 -12.45
N GLU A 47 -12.64 2.68 -12.95
CA GLU A 47 -12.23 4.08 -12.74
C GLU A 47 -12.35 4.51 -11.28
N PHE A 48 -13.40 4.05 -10.58
CA PHE A 48 -13.52 4.26 -9.14
C PHE A 48 -12.34 3.61 -8.39
N HIS A 49 -11.98 2.37 -8.73
CA HIS A 49 -10.83 1.71 -8.10
C HIS A 49 -9.49 2.39 -8.43
N LYS A 50 -9.32 2.93 -9.65
CA LYS A 50 -8.14 3.76 -9.98
C LYS A 50 -8.04 5.02 -9.13
N ASN A 51 -9.18 5.67 -8.87
CA ASN A 51 -9.24 6.82 -7.99
C ASN A 51 -8.92 6.43 -6.54
N LEU A 52 -9.42 5.30 -6.03
CA LEU A 52 -9.04 4.79 -4.71
C LEU A 52 -7.53 4.53 -4.59
N VAL A 53 -6.92 3.94 -5.61
CA VAL A 53 -5.48 3.69 -5.63
C VAL A 53 -4.69 5.00 -5.72
N SER A 54 -5.17 5.97 -6.49
CA SER A 54 -4.57 7.31 -6.57
C SER A 54 -4.64 8.04 -5.23
N ASP A 55 -5.75 7.96 -4.51
CA ASP A 55 -5.95 8.56 -3.18
C ASP A 55 -5.03 7.95 -2.10
N PHE A 56 -4.58 6.71 -2.29
CA PHE A 56 -3.77 5.99 -1.31
C PHE A 56 -2.29 6.43 -1.27
N PHE A 57 -1.75 6.90 -2.40
CA PHE A 57 -0.34 7.29 -2.58
C PHE A 57 -0.05 8.72 -2.11
#